data_AF-A0A5D0I6P8-F1
#
_entry.id   AF-A0A5D0I6P8-F1
#
_cell.length_a   1.000
_cell.length_b   1.000
_cell.length_c   1.000
_cell.angle_alpha   90.00
_cell.angle_beta   90.00
_cell.angle_gamma   90.00
#
_symmetry.space_group_name_H-M   'P 1'
#
loop_
_entity.id
_entity.type
_entity.pdbx_description
1 polymer ?
#
loop_
_entity_poly.entity_id
_entity_poly.type
_entity_poly.pdbx_seq_one_letter_code
_entity_poly.pdbx_strand_id
1 'polypeptide(L)'
;MTKQKKTALHKNKGVSATEITNKNAIEKLKAKRNKQLDSNALVTAILNKDITALSRAITLVESKNPNHLQNAKNIIKACLPHANNSVRIGITGVPGVGKSTFIETFGKYLTSQGKRVAV
;
A
#
# COMPACT_ATOMS: atom_id res chain seq x y z
N MET A 1 -67.41 -6.99 33.65
CA MET A 1 -67.21 -7.19 32.20
C MET A 1 -66.05 -6.34 31.71
N THR A 2 -64.84 -6.89 31.65
CA THR A 2 -63.63 -6.17 31.17
C THR A 2 -63.24 -6.70 29.79
N LYS A 3 -63.45 -5.86 28.76
CA LYS A 3 -63.10 -6.15 27.36
C LYS A 3 -61.58 -6.28 27.22
N GLN A 4 -61.10 -7.47 26.85
CA GLN A 4 -59.74 -7.67 26.36
C GLN A 4 -59.55 -6.92 25.03
N LYS A 5 -58.62 -5.97 24.99
CA LYS A 5 -58.24 -5.27 23.75
C LYS A 5 -57.44 -6.22 22.85
N LYS A 6 -58.01 -6.59 21.69
CA LYS A 6 -57.27 -7.25 20.61
C LYS A 6 -56.22 -6.28 20.08
N THR A 7 -54.94 -6.62 20.23
CA THR A 7 -53.83 -5.87 19.64
C THR A 7 -53.81 -6.13 18.12
N ALA A 8 -53.78 -5.07 17.32
CA ALA A 8 -53.85 -5.12 15.85
C ALA A 8 -52.50 -5.37 15.16
N LEU A 9 -51.43 -5.59 15.92
CA LEU A 9 -50.06 -5.63 15.42
C LEU A 9 -49.46 -7.02 15.64
N HIS A 10 -49.39 -7.81 14.56
CA HIS A 10 -48.53 -8.98 14.50
C HIS A 10 -47.07 -8.53 14.43
N LYS A 11 -46.35 -8.66 15.54
CA LYS A 11 -44.91 -8.42 15.59
C LYS A 11 -44.19 -9.60 14.96
N ASN A 12 -43.87 -9.52 13.67
CA ASN A 12 -43.02 -10.52 13.03
C ASN A 12 -41.65 -10.50 13.73
N LYS A 13 -41.14 -11.69 14.10
CA LYS A 13 -39.79 -11.84 14.64
C LYS A 13 -38.83 -11.24 13.61
N GLY A 14 -38.04 -10.26 14.04
CA GLY A 14 -37.10 -9.56 13.18
C GLY A 14 -36.24 -10.55 12.42
N VAL A 15 -36.00 -10.27 11.14
CA VAL A 15 -35.14 -11.07 10.29
C VAL A 15 -33.76 -11.09 10.95
N SER A 16 -33.27 -12.28 11.31
CA SER A 16 -31.90 -12.46 11.81
C SER A 16 -30.97 -11.73 10.85
N ALA A 17 -30.08 -10.89 11.39
CA ALA A 17 -29.07 -10.19 10.63
C ALA A 17 -28.39 -11.21 9.72
N THR A 18 -28.79 -11.22 8.45
CA THR A 18 -28.20 -12.10 7.45
C THR A 18 -26.73 -11.72 7.47
N GLU A 19 -25.83 -12.68 7.72
CA GLU A 19 -24.39 -12.41 7.76
C GLU A 19 -24.01 -11.76 6.41
N ILE A 20 -23.91 -10.44 6.37
CA ILE A 20 -23.67 -9.62 5.15
C ILE A 20 -22.31 -10.00 4.54
N THR A 21 -21.50 -10.75 5.27
CA THR A 21 -20.13 -11.11 4.93
C THR A 21 -19.90 -12.61 5.00
N ASN A 22 -19.41 -13.20 3.91
CA ASN A 22 -19.02 -14.60 3.84
C ASN A 22 -17.70 -14.84 4.61
N LYS A 23 -17.75 -15.64 5.68
CA LYS A 23 -16.59 -15.98 6.52
C LYS A 23 -15.44 -16.62 5.73
N ASN A 24 -15.75 -17.51 4.78
CA ASN A 24 -14.76 -18.15 3.92
C ASN A 24 -14.04 -17.15 3.01
N ALA A 25 -14.76 -16.13 2.53
CA ALA A 25 -14.16 -15.06 1.74
C ALA A 25 -13.20 -14.21 2.60
N ILE A 26 -13.60 -13.90 3.84
CA ILE A 26 -12.76 -13.16 4.80
C ILE A 26 -11.47 -13.94 5.10
N GLU A 27 -11.57 -15.24 5.36
CA GLU A 27 -10.40 -16.10 5.64
C GLU A 27 -9.45 -16.17 4.45
N LYS A 28 -9.97 -16.34 3.24
CA LYS A 28 -9.14 -16.32 2.01
C LYS A 28 -8.42 -14.99 1.83
N LEU A 29 -9.07 -13.87 2.10
CA LEU A 29 -8.45 -12.54 2.03
C LEU A 29 -7.38 -12.35 3.10
N LYS A 30 -7.61 -12.82 4.33
CA LYS A 30 -6.63 -12.81 5.41
C LYS A 30 -5.42 -13.67 5.07
N ALA A 31 -5.63 -14.88 4.56
CA ALA A 31 -4.55 -15.76 4.12
C ALA A 31 -3.71 -15.14 2.99
N LYS A 32 -4.36 -14.49 2.02
CA LYS A 32 -3.68 -13.79 0.93
C LYS A 32 -2.87 -12.58 1.44
N ARG A 33 -3.40 -11.84 2.42
CA ARG A 33 -2.71 -10.69 3.06
C ARG A 33 -1.55 -11.13 3.96
N ASN A 34 -1.73 -12.22 4.70
CA ASN A 34 -0.73 -12.77 5.61
C ASN A 34 0.33 -13.60 4.90
N LYS A 35 0.21 -13.82 3.59
CA LYS A 35 1.26 -14.45 2.80
C LYS A 35 2.53 -13.60 2.93
N GLN A 36 3.45 -14.10 3.74
CA GLN A 36 4.69 -13.42 4.06
C GLN A 36 5.42 -13.10 2.77
N LEU A 37 5.82 -11.83 2.65
CA LEU A 37 6.52 -11.35 1.48
C LEU A 37 7.88 -12.01 1.40
N ASP A 38 8.08 -12.83 0.37
CA ASP A 38 9.41 -13.34 0.05
C ASP A 38 10.28 -12.16 -0.41
N SER A 39 11.36 -11.92 0.33
CA SER A 39 12.30 -10.83 0.06
C SER A 39 12.97 -11.00 -1.30
N ASN A 40 13.27 -12.24 -1.71
CA ASN A 40 13.94 -12.51 -2.98
C ASN A 40 13.01 -12.23 -4.16
N ALA A 41 11.78 -12.73 -4.13
CA ALA A 41 10.77 -12.39 -5.15
C ALA A 41 10.57 -10.87 -5.28
N LEU A 42 10.60 -10.15 -4.17
CA LEU A 42 10.44 -8.70 -4.13
C LEU A 42 11.64 -7.99 -4.79
N VAL A 43 12.86 -8.42 -4.50
CA VAL A 43 14.09 -7.91 -5.14
C VAL A 43 14.06 -8.15 -6.64
N THR A 44 13.74 -9.37 -7.09
CA THR A 44 13.64 -9.69 -8.52
C THR A 44 12.62 -8.79 -9.23
N ALA A 45 11.45 -8.56 -8.61
CA ALA A 45 10.43 -7.67 -9.16
C ALA A 45 10.90 -6.21 -9.24
N ILE A 46 11.62 -5.71 -8.22
CA ILE A 46 12.22 -4.36 -8.23
C ILE A 46 13.22 -4.23 -9.40
N LEU A 47 14.11 -5.21 -9.58
CA LEU A 47 15.09 -5.20 -10.68
C LEU A 47 14.41 -5.26 -12.06
N ASN A 48 13.27 -5.93 -12.14
CA ASN A 48 12.39 -5.94 -13.31
C ASN A 48 11.53 -4.68 -13.45
N LYS A 49 11.80 -3.63 -12.65
CA LYS A 49 11.16 -2.31 -12.72
C LYS A 49 9.68 -2.30 -12.32
N ASP A 50 9.24 -3.26 -11.52
CA ASP A 50 7.87 -3.29 -10.97
C ASP A 50 7.69 -2.22 -9.88
N ILE A 51 6.84 -1.22 -10.17
CA ILE A 51 6.54 -0.10 -9.29
C ILE A 51 5.76 -0.55 -8.04
N THR A 52 4.90 -1.57 -8.18
CA THR A 52 4.11 -2.12 -7.06
C THR A 52 5.02 -2.84 -6.07
N ALA A 53 5.97 -3.63 -6.58
CA ALA A 53 6.98 -4.26 -5.74
C ALA A 53 7.84 -3.22 -5.02
N LEU A 54 8.29 -2.18 -5.72
CA LEU A 54 9.07 -1.08 -5.14
C LEU A 54 8.32 -0.38 -3.99
N SER A 55 7.05 -0.04 -4.19
CA SER A 55 6.22 0.58 -3.15
C SER A 55 6.13 -0.30 -1.89
N ARG A 56 5.89 -1.60 -2.06
CA ARG A 56 5.85 -2.55 -0.93
C ARG A 56 7.19 -2.67 -0.22
N ALA A 57 8.30 -2.62 -0.97
CA ALA A 57 9.65 -2.62 -0.40
C ALA A 57 9.88 -1.40 0.49
N ILE A 58 9.51 -0.20 0.01
CA ILE A 58 9.63 1.06 0.76
C ILE A 58 8.81 0.96 2.05
N THR A 59 7.56 0.50 1.97
CA THR A 59 6.72 0.29 3.16
C THR A 59 7.34 -0.69 4.16
N LEU A 60 7.97 -1.77 3.70
CA LEU A 60 8.68 -2.71 4.57
C LEU A 60 9.90 -2.07 5.24
N VAL A 61 10.65 -1.24 4.51
CA VAL A 61 11.83 -0.54 5.01
C VAL A 61 11.46 0.55 6.02
N GLU A 62 10.37 1.28 5.80
CA GLU A 62 9.88 2.34 6.70
C GLU A 62 9.10 1.80 7.91
N SER A 63 8.72 0.52 7.89
CA SER A 63 7.94 -0.09 8.94
C SER A 63 8.69 -0.15 10.27
N LYS A 64 8.01 0.25 11.35
CA LYS A 64 8.50 0.14 12.74
C LYS A 64 8.32 -1.25 13.38
N ASN A 65 7.63 -2.19 12.72
CA ASN A 65 7.43 -3.54 13.24
C ASN A 65 8.77 -4.32 13.24
N PRO A 66 9.24 -4.83 14.38
CA PRO A 66 10.51 -5.58 14.46
C PRO A 66 10.54 -6.82 13.57
N ASN A 67 9.39 -7.45 13.30
CA ASN A 67 9.29 -8.60 12.41
C ASN A 67 9.65 -8.27 10.95
N HIS A 68 9.52 -6.99 10.54
CA HIS A 68 9.84 -6.54 9.19
C HIS A 68 11.32 -6.16 9.04
N LEU A 69 12.00 -5.86 10.15
CA LEU A 69 13.37 -5.33 10.15
C LEU A 69 14.34 -6.24 9.39
N GLN A 70 14.23 -7.55 9.60
CA GLN A 70 15.15 -8.48 8.96
C GLN A 70 14.89 -8.61 7.44
N ASN A 71 13.62 -8.62 7.04
CA ASN A 71 13.27 -8.59 5.62
C ASN A 71 13.75 -7.30 4.95
N ALA A 72 13.57 -6.14 5.60
CA ALA A 72 14.06 -4.85 5.11
C ALA A 72 15.58 -4.85 4.90
N LYS A 73 16.35 -5.34 5.88
CA LYS A 73 17.81 -5.47 5.76
C LYS A 73 18.23 -6.36 4.58
N ASN A 74 17.55 -7.48 4.40
CA ASN A 74 17.83 -8.40 3.29
C ASN A 74 17.55 -7.74 1.94
N ILE A 75 16.41 -7.06 1.79
CA ILE A 75 16.05 -6.34 0.56
C ILE A 75 17.10 -5.26 0.25
N ILE A 76 17.47 -4.43 1.23
CA ILE A 76 18.48 -3.38 1.04
C ILE A 76 19.81 -4.00 0.60
N LYS A 77 20.30 -5.02 1.33
CA LYS A 77 21.56 -5.70 1.04
C LYS A 77 21.59 -6.27 -0.39
N ALA A 78 20.49 -6.88 -0.83
CA ALA A 78 20.38 -7.43 -2.17
C ALA A 78 20.29 -6.35 -3.27
N CYS A 79 19.78 -5.16 -2.95
CA CYS A 79 19.71 -4.04 -3.89
C CYS A 79 21.02 -3.23 -3.99
N LEU A 80 21.91 -3.30 -2.99
CA LEU A 80 23.17 -2.52 -2.96
C LEU A 80 24.05 -2.68 -4.21
N PRO A 81 24.25 -3.88 -4.79
CA PRO A 81 25.05 -4.04 -6.02
C PRO A 81 24.49 -3.30 -7.24
N HIS A 82 23.18 -2.98 -7.23
CA HIS A 82 22.48 -2.25 -8.29
C HIS A 82 22.32 -0.75 -7.97
N ALA A 83 22.87 -0.29 -6.85
CA ALA A 83 22.79 1.10 -6.43
C ALA A 83 23.74 2.01 -7.24
N ASN A 84 23.66 3.32 -6.97
CA ASN A 84 24.52 4.37 -7.53
C ASN A 84 24.45 4.61 -9.04
N ASN A 85 23.55 3.96 -9.77
CA ASN A 85 23.31 4.25 -11.20
C ASN A 85 22.27 5.38 -11.41
N SER A 86 22.33 6.44 -10.60
CA SER A 86 21.37 7.55 -10.62
C SER A 86 21.99 8.86 -10.14
N VAL A 87 21.45 9.98 -10.62
CA VAL A 87 21.80 11.33 -10.15
C VAL A 87 20.83 11.75 -9.05
N ARG A 88 21.34 12.23 -7.90
CA ARG A 88 20.53 12.68 -6.76
C ARG A 88 20.66 14.19 -6.62
N ILE A 89 19.54 14.91 -6.73
CA ILE A 89 19.49 16.38 -6.73
C ILE A 89 18.61 16.84 -5.56
N GLY A 90 19.17 17.65 -4.67
CA GLY A 90 18.41 18.30 -3.60
C GLY A 90 17.83 19.63 -4.07
N ILE A 91 16.52 19.82 -3.90
CA ILE A 91 15.81 21.06 -4.26
C ILE A 91 15.21 21.66 -2.99
N THR A 92 15.57 22.90 -2.68
CA THR A 92 15.10 23.63 -1.50
C THR A 92 14.67 25.06 -1.87
N GLY A 93 13.99 25.74 -0.95
CA GLY A 93 13.52 27.12 -1.14
C GLY A 93 12.28 27.44 -0.30
N VAL A 94 12.05 28.73 -0.05
CA VAL A 94 10.95 29.24 0.79
C VAL A 94 9.57 28.80 0.29
N PRO A 95 8.53 28.76 1.14
CA PRO A 95 7.15 28.54 0.70
C PRO A 95 6.75 29.55 -0.39
N GLY A 96 6.03 29.10 -1.43
CA GLY A 96 5.58 29.98 -2.53
C GLY A 96 6.59 30.25 -3.66
N VAL A 97 7.88 29.90 -3.53
CA VAL A 97 8.92 30.16 -4.57
C VAL A 97 8.75 29.36 -5.88
N GLY A 98 7.69 28.54 -6.01
CA GLY A 98 7.44 27.75 -7.22
C GLY A 98 8.21 26.42 -7.31
N LYS A 99 8.72 25.87 -6.19
CA LYS A 99 9.42 24.56 -6.17
C LYS A 99 8.63 23.44 -6.85
N SER A 100 7.35 23.30 -6.54
CA SER A 100 6.52 22.22 -7.12
C SER A 100 6.37 22.38 -8.63
N THR A 101 6.16 23.62 -9.10
CA THR A 101 6.08 23.94 -10.54
C THR A 101 7.40 23.63 -11.25
N PHE A 102 8.53 23.96 -10.62
CA PHE A 102 9.85 23.61 -11.13
C PHE A 102 10.04 22.10 -11.21
N ILE A 103 9.77 21.36 -10.13
CA ILE A 103 9.90 19.90 -10.06
C ILE A 103 9.05 19.22 -11.13
N GLU A 104 7.80 19.66 -11.33
CA GLU A 104 6.91 19.12 -12.35
C GLU A 104 7.48 19.36 -13.76
N THR A 105 7.88 20.58 -14.07
CA THR A 105 8.40 20.95 -15.39
C THR A 105 9.72 20.25 -15.69
N PHE A 106 10.63 20.22 -14.72
CA PHE A 106 11.91 19.55 -14.81
C PHE A 106 11.75 18.03 -14.94
N GLY A 107 10.82 17.44 -14.17
CA GLY A 107 10.46 16.04 -14.27
C GLY A 107 9.95 15.67 -15.67
N LYS A 108 9.02 16.46 -16.24
CA LYS A 108 8.52 16.26 -17.62
C LYS A 108 9.62 16.39 -18.66
N TYR A 109 10.52 17.34 -18.50
CA TYR A 109 11.67 17.47 -19.38
C TYR A 109 12.55 16.21 -19.33
N LEU A 110 12.92 15.73 -18.15
CA LEU A 110 13.74 14.52 -18.01
C LEU A 110 13.05 13.26 -18.56
N THR A 111 11.75 13.09 -18.32
CA THR A 111 11.01 11.95 -18.87
C THR A 111 10.86 12.03 -20.39
N SER A 112 10.73 13.23 -20.98
CA SER A 112 10.77 13.41 -22.45
C SER A 112 12.11 13.00 -23.07
N GLN A 113 13.20 13.05 -22.29
CA GLN A 113 14.53 12.58 -22.67
C GLN A 113 14.73 11.06 -22.39
N GLY A 114 13.65 10.34 -22.10
CA GLY A 114 13.69 8.91 -21.80
C GLY A 114 14.28 8.56 -20.42
N LYS A 115 14.48 9.54 -19.53
CA LYS A 115 14.97 9.29 -18.17
C LYS A 115 13.83 8.86 -17.25
N ARG A 116 14.18 8.16 -16.18
CA ARG A 116 13.24 7.79 -15.10
C ARG A 116 13.48 8.70 -13.91
N VAL A 117 12.42 9.30 -13.41
CA VAL A 117 12.47 10.29 -12.32
C VAL A 117 11.74 9.74 -11.10
N ALA A 118 12.33 9.95 -9.94
CA ALA A 118 11.69 9.82 -8.63
C ALA A 118 11.79 11.18 -7.92
N VAL A 119 10.72 11.58 -7.25
CA VAL A 119 10.61 12.84 -6.49
C VAL A 119 10.32 12.50 -5.05
#